data_AF-A0A2C6CPJ1-F1
#
_entry.id   AF-A0A2C6CPJ1-F1
#
_cell.length_a   1.000
_cell.length_b   1.000
_cell.length_c   1.000
_cell.angle_alpha   90.00
_cell.angle_beta   90.00
_cell.angle_gamma   90.00
#
_symmetry.space_group_name_H-M   'P 1'
#
loop_
_entity.id
_entity.type
_entity.pdbx_description
1 polymer ?
#
loop_
_entity_poly.entity_id
_entity_poly.type
_entity_poly.pdbx_seq_one_letter_code
_entity_poly.pdbx_strand_id
1 'polypeptide(L)'
;MTAKILYSFTIICVLLSTNNLVAQETEVEPWSPGEYMRQATDNVFEKASLMNALSEFSFSDELCLAGAILEVGATIALDVELKKGEAYTLIGGGDDDVVDLDLYVVDNNGEIVASDIEDDNTPIPDFTAAYTGRYSIRMQLISGQAPTSFVSLALLTTSGESITEEEFGKISTAFFEGGETLHQVSSGVKWHDLTNQWCLLGASLNDGQSWSMENLHLGDGEHYLYASGSDNSDNIDLSLKNVDGIISAVDEEPDEFPIMELNSSNSERYELTVTNTKSNGRSFIMIGILTE
;
A
#
# COMPACT_ATOMS: atom_id res chain seq x y z
N MET A 1 42.80 -30.97 53.45
CA MET A 1 41.47 -30.34 53.33
C MET A 1 41.41 -29.71 51.95
N THR A 2 40.99 -30.49 50.96
CA THR A 2 40.89 -30.08 49.56
C THR A 2 39.97 -31.09 48.88
N ALA A 3 38.80 -30.62 48.46
CA ALA A 3 37.79 -31.42 47.78
C ALA A 3 38.12 -31.50 46.28
N LYS A 4 38.04 -32.71 45.71
CA LYS A 4 37.88 -32.96 44.27
C LYS A 4 36.74 -33.95 44.13
N ILE A 5 35.59 -33.49 43.64
CA ILE A 5 34.46 -34.34 43.28
C ILE A 5 34.65 -34.74 41.82
N LEU A 6 34.76 -36.06 41.62
CA LEU A 6 34.86 -36.74 40.34
C LEU A 6 33.43 -37.13 39.93
N TYR A 7 32.88 -36.56 38.86
CA TYR A 7 31.64 -37.07 38.27
C TYR A 7 31.98 -38.17 37.27
N SER A 8 31.39 -39.35 37.51
CA SER A 8 31.62 -40.58 36.78
C SER A 8 30.76 -40.62 35.51
N PHE A 9 31.42 -40.91 34.39
CA PHE A 9 30.80 -41.22 33.09
C PHE A 9 29.95 -42.50 33.20
N THR A 10 28.67 -42.41 32.88
CA THR A 10 27.86 -43.58 32.50
C THR A 10 27.58 -43.50 31.02
N ILE A 11 28.14 -44.44 30.26
CA ILE A 11 27.90 -44.65 28.83
C ILE A 11 26.54 -45.32 28.68
N ILE A 12 25.57 -44.63 28.08
CA ILE A 12 24.38 -45.26 27.50
C ILE A 12 24.58 -45.29 25.99
N CYS A 13 24.85 -46.47 25.45
CA CYS A 13 24.74 -46.76 24.03
C CYS A 13 23.26 -46.79 23.65
N VAL A 14 22.77 -45.76 22.96
CA VAL A 14 21.53 -45.85 22.18
C VAL A 14 21.91 -46.15 20.74
N LEU A 15 21.40 -47.28 20.23
CA LEU A 15 21.54 -47.74 18.86
C LEU A 15 20.96 -46.69 17.90
N LEU A 16 21.78 -46.28 16.93
CA LEU A 16 21.38 -45.48 15.77
C LEU A 16 20.40 -46.29 14.91
N SER A 17 19.11 -46.02 15.03
CA SER A 17 18.20 -46.19 13.90
C SER A 17 18.38 -44.97 13.01
N THR A 18 18.87 -45.18 11.78
CA THR A 18 18.91 -44.17 10.73
C THR A 18 17.47 -43.82 10.33
N ASN A 19 16.81 -42.98 11.11
CA ASN A 19 15.67 -42.23 10.62
C ASN A 19 16.25 -41.14 9.72
N ASN A 20 16.03 -41.29 8.42
CA ASN A 20 16.07 -40.19 7.48
C ASN A 20 15.12 -39.11 8.03
N LEU A 21 15.66 -38.14 8.77
CA LEU A 21 15.07 -36.82 8.87
C LEU A 21 15.23 -36.21 7.49
N VAL A 22 14.29 -36.55 6.61
CA VAL A 22 13.91 -35.64 5.53
C VAL A 22 13.48 -34.38 6.26
N ALA A 23 14.32 -33.34 6.21
CA ALA A 23 13.85 -32.00 6.45
C ALA A 23 12.73 -31.81 5.43
N GLN A 24 11.49 -31.83 5.91
CA GLN A 24 10.36 -31.41 5.10
C GLN A 24 10.60 -29.91 4.94
N GLU A 25 11.23 -29.53 3.82
CA GLU A 25 11.14 -28.17 3.31
C GLU A 25 9.64 -27.93 3.21
N THR A 26 9.08 -27.23 4.19
CA THR A 26 7.78 -26.61 4.03
C THR A 26 7.97 -25.67 2.86
N GLU A 27 7.46 -26.04 1.69
CA GLU A 27 7.17 -25.07 0.63
C GLU A 27 6.39 -23.96 1.33
N VAL A 28 7.06 -22.84 1.57
CA VAL A 28 6.39 -21.61 1.97
C VAL A 28 5.45 -21.36 0.81
N GLU A 29 4.14 -21.53 1.01
CA GLU A 29 3.19 -21.18 -0.04
C GLU A 29 3.46 -19.73 -0.39
N PRO A 30 3.78 -19.43 -1.66
CA PRO A 30 4.03 -18.05 -2.07
C PRO A 30 2.82 -17.23 -1.66
N TRP A 31 3.07 -16.08 -1.05
CA TRP A 31 2.02 -15.18 -0.59
C TRP A 31 1.27 -14.61 -1.79
N SER A 32 0.30 -15.38 -2.30
CA SER A 32 -0.46 -15.07 -3.51
C SER A 32 -1.09 -13.67 -3.46
N PRO A 33 -1.58 -13.16 -2.31
CA PRO A 33 -2.07 -11.79 -2.22
C PRO A 33 -1.01 -10.71 -2.57
N GLY A 34 0.26 -10.92 -2.23
CA GLY A 34 1.35 -10.00 -2.60
C GLY A 34 1.66 -10.01 -4.11
N GLU A 35 1.44 -11.14 -4.80
CA GLU A 35 1.65 -11.26 -6.24
C GLU A 35 0.61 -10.46 -7.04
N TYR A 36 -0.68 -10.63 -6.73
CA TYR A 36 -1.77 -9.88 -7.38
C TYR A 36 -1.64 -8.38 -7.16
N MET A 37 -1.25 -7.98 -5.95
CA MET A 37 -1.01 -6.57 -5.64
C MET A 37 0.13 -5.99 -6.46
N ARG A 38 1.26 -6.69 -6.51
CA ARG A 38 2.42 -6.27 -7.32
C ARG A 38 2.03 -6.15 -8.78
N GLN A 39 1.35 -7.15 -9.33
CA GLN A 39 0.89 -7.15 -10.71
C GLN A 39 0.02 -5.92 -11.04
N ALA A 40 -1.03 -5.68 -10.25
CA ALA A 40 -1.91 -4.55 -10.45
C ALA A 40 -1.19 -3.20 -10.32
N THR A 41 -0.29 -3.10 -9.35
CA THR A 41 0.47 -1.87 -9.08
C THR A 41 1.47 -1.59 -10.21
N ASP A 42 2.21 -2.60 -10.66
CA ASP A 42 3.13 -2.51 -11.78
C ASP A 42 2.37 -2.16 -13.07
N ASN A 43 1.24 -2.82 -13.34
CA ASN A 43 0.39 -2.54 -14.51
C ASN A 43 -0.04 -1.07 -14.58
N VAL A 44 -0.47 -0.49 -13.45
CA VAL A 44 -0.89 0.91 -13.37
C VAL A 44 0.30 1.86 -13.46
N PHE A 45 1.41 1.54 -12.79
CA PHE A 45 2.62 2.34 -12.85
C PHE A 45 3.22 2.41 -14.26
N GLU A 46 3.29 1.29 -14.99
CA GLU A 46 3.81 1.27 -16.36
C GLU A 46 2.99 2.16 -17.30
N LYS A 47 1.65 2.11 -17.18
CA LYS A 47 0.75 2.96 -17.97
C LYS A 47 0.88 4.44 -17.59
N ALA A 48 0.99 4.74 -16.30
CA ALA A 48 1.23 6.09 -15.80
C ALA A 48 2.59 6.64 -16.25
N SER A 49 3.64 5.82 -16.23
CA SER A 49 4.95 6.15 -16.77
C SER A 49 4.91 6.41 -18.27
N LEU A 50 4.14 5.62 -19.03
CA LEU A 50 3.92 5.87 -20.46
C LEU A 50 3.19 7.20 -20.69
N MET A 51 2.14 7.49 -19.91
CA MET A 51 1.43 8.78 -19.94
C MET A 51 2.40 9.93 -19.62
N ASN A 52 3.26 9.75 -18.62
CA ASN A 52 4.28 10.73 -18.25
C ASN A 52 5.31 10.98 -19.36
N ALA A 53 5.75 9.94 -20.05
CA ALA A 53 6.71 10.05 -21.14
C ALA A 53 6.13 10.69 -22.41
N LEU A 54 4.81 10.59 -22.64
CA LEU A 54 4.17 10.97 -23.90
C LEU A 54 3.30 12.25 -23.80
N SER A 55 3.09 12.78 -22.60
CA SER A 55 2.20 13.93 -22.36
C SER A 55 2.83 14.96 -21.42
N GLU A 56 2.04 15.93 -20.97
CA GLU A 56 2.41 16.91 -19.94
C GLU A 56 2.05 16.46 -18.51
N PHE A 57 1.42 15.29 -18.35
CA PHE A 57 1.01 14.77 -17.05
C PHE A 57 2.16 14.06 -16.34
N SER A 58 2.26 14.25 -15.03
CA SER A 58 3.24 13.61 -14.15
C SER A 58 2.57 13.12 -12.88
N PHE A 59 3.20 12.23 -12.11
CA PHE A 59 2.61 11.76 -10.85
C PHE A 59 2.35 12.94 -9.91
N SER A 60 1.18 12.95 -9.28
CA SER A 60 0.79 14.03 -8.38
C SER A 60 1.80 14.23 -7.24
N ASP A 61 1.90 15.47 -6.76
CA ASP A 61 2.46 15.72 -5.44
C ASP A 61 1.57 15.07 -4.38
N GLU A 62 2.13 14.69 -3.23
CA GLU A 62 1.41 13.98 -2.18
C GLU A 62 0.88 12.64 -2.70
N LEU A 63 -0.39 12.30 -2.57
CA LEU A 63 -0.94 11.02 -3.02
C LEU A 63 -0.90 10.91 -4.55
N CYS A 64 -0.20 9.89 -5.08
CA CYS A 64 -0.12 9.63 -6.51
C CYS A 64 -0.37 8.19 -6.92
N LEU A 65 -0.45 7.27 -5.95
CA LEU A 65 -0.77 5.86 -6.16
C LEU A 65 -1.66 5.35 -5.01
N ALA A 66 -2.62 4.49 -5.31
CA ALA A 66 -3.42 3.82 -4.30
C ALA A 66 -3.86 2.44 -4.80
N GLY A 67 -4.02 1.48 -3.90
CA GLY A 67 -4.51 0.15 -4.23
C GLY A 67 -5.35 -0.49 -3.12
N ALA A 68 -6.25 -1.37 -3.54
CA ALA A 68 -7.21 -2.03 -2.67
C ALA A 68 -7.65 -3.39 -3.20
N ILE A 69 -8.14 -4.24 -2.30
CA ILE A 69 -8.85 -5.47 -2.66
C ILE A 69 -10.33 -5.12 -2.86
N LEU A 70 -10.90 -5.54 -3.98
CA LEU A 70 -12.28 -5.23 -4.33
C LEU A 70 -13.03 -6.49 -4.78
N GLU A 71 -14.24 -6.68 -4.26
CA GLU A 71 -15.17 -7.71 -4.74
C GLU A 71 -15.82 -7.28 -6.06
N VAL A 72 -16.14 -8.25 -6.92
CA VAL A 72 -16.91 -7.97 -8.14
C VAL A 72 -18.27 -7.36 -7.78
N GLY A 73 -18.57 -6.21 -8.39
CA GLY A 73 -19.74 -5.38 -8.14
C GLY A 73 -19.58 -4.35 -7.02
N ALA A 74 -18.47 -4.39 -6.27
CA ALA A 74 -18.19 -3.42 -5.21
C ALA A 74 -17.55 -2.14 -5.76
N THR A 75 -17.66 -1.07 -4.97
CA THR A 75 -17.06 0.23 -5.25
C THR A 75 -16.20 0.65 -4.08
N ILE A 76 -15.05 1.24 -4.36
CA ILE A 76 -14.20 1.93 -3.40
C ILE A 76 -14.11 3.41 -3.76
N ALA A 77 -14.02 4.26 -2.74
CA ALA A 77 -13.82 5.70 -2.89
C ALA A 77 -12.54 6.19 -2.22
N LEU A 78 -11.88 7.15 -2.84
CA LEU A 78 -10.73 7.87 -2.34
C LEU A 78 -11.00 9.36 -2.41
N ASP A 79 -10.96 10.03 -1.27
CA ASP A 79 -11.09 11.48 -1.25
C ASP A 79 -9.72 12.13 -1.42
N VAL A 80 -9.64 13.09 -2.34
CA VAL A 80 -8.42 13.83 -2.66
C VAL A 80 -8.71 15.32 -2.71
N GLU A 81 -7.74 16.13 -2.27
CA GLU A 81 -7.80 17.59 -2.38
C GLU A 81 -7.13 18.01 -3.70
N LEU A 82 -7.90 18.60 -4.61
CA LEU A 82 -7.42 19.01 -5.93
C LEU A 82 -7.38 20.53 -6.05
N LYS A 83 -6.54 21.05 -6.96
CA LYS A 83 -6.30 22.49 -7.16
C LYS A 83 -7.09 23.00 -8.35
N LYS A 84 -7.79 24.13 -8.18
CA LYS A 84 -8.55 24.78 -9.27
C LYS A 84 -7.68 25.07 -10.49
N GLY A 85 -8.18 24.70 -11.67
CA GLY A 85 -7.56 25.00 -12.96
C GLY A 85 -6.39 24.08 -13.31
N GLU A 86 -6.05 23.16 -12.43
CA GLU A 86 -5.09 22.08 -12.67
C GLU A 86 -5.79 20.96 -13.45
N ALA A 87 -5.11 20.42 -14.46
CA ALA A 87 -5.57 19.27 -15.21
C ALA A 87 -5.04 17.98 -14.58
N TYR A 88 -5.93 17.00 -14.44
CA TYR A 88 -5.67 15.70 -13.86
C TYR A 88 -6.01 14.60 -14.85
N THR A 89 -5.22 13.53 -14.82
CA THR A 89 -5.51 12.26 -15.47
C THR A 89 -5.40 11.17 -14.42
N LEU A 90 -6.40 10.31 -14.35
CA LEU A 90 -6.39 9.12 -13.49
C LEU A 90 -6.15 7.91 -14.37
N ILE A 91 -5.44 6.92 -13.86
CA ILE A 91 -5.26 5.64 -14.56
C ILE A 91 -5.60 4.53 -13.57
N GLY A 92 -6.67 3.80 -13.86
CA GLY A 92 -7.04 2.60 -13.12
C GLY A 92 -6.43 1.34 -13.74
N GLY A 93 -6.41 0.28 -12.96
CA GLY A 93 -6.05 -1.05 -13.41
C GLY A 93 -6.23 -2.08 -12.31
N GLY A 94 -6.00 -3.35 -12.64
CA GLY A 94 -6.00 -4.42 -11.67
C GLY A 94 -5.04 -5.53 -12.02
N ASP A 95 -5.13 -6.60 -11.24
CA ASP A 95 -4.47 -7.87 -11.53
C ASP A 95 -5.04 -8.52 -12.81
N ASP A 96 -4.46 -9.65 -13.22
CA ASP A 96 -4.87 -10.37 -14.44
C ASP A 96 -6.31 -10.93 -14.37
N ASP A 97 -6.91 -10.97 -13.17
CA ASP A 97 -8.29 -11.40 -13.00
C ASP A 97 -9.29 -10.26 -13.30
N VAL A 98 -8.87 -9.00 -13.34
CA VAL A 98 -9.75 -7.86 -13.67
C VAL A 98 -10.05 -7.82 -15.16
N VAL A 99 -11.35 -7.87 -15.49
CA VAL A 99 -11.87 -7.82 -16.86
C VAL A 99 -12.43 -6.43 -17.18
N ASP A 100 -13.17 -5.85 -16.24
CA ASP A 100 -13.93 -4.61 -16.44
C ASP A 100 -13.92 -3.77 -15.16
N LEU A 101 -13.42 -2.54 -15.27
CA LEU A 101 -13.16 -1.62 -14.16
C LEU A 101 -13.57 -0.21 -14.55
N ASP A 102 -14.57 0.34 -13.87
CA ASP A 102 -15.00 1.71 -14.09
C ASP A 102 -14.28 2.68 -13.14
N LEU A 103 -14.07 3.91 -13.62
CA LEU A 103 -13.58 5.01 -12.79
C LEU A 103 -14.43 6.27 -12.93
N TYR A 104 -14.73 6.89 -11.80
CA TYR A 104 -15.53 8.10 -11.71
C TYR A 104 -14.82 9.15 -10.85
N VAL A 105 -14.92 10.40 -11.26
CA VAL A 105 -14.52 11.55 -10.44
C VAL A 105 -15.77 12.32 -10.07
N VAL A 106 -15.99 12.45 -8.77
CA VAL A 106 -17.17 13.12 -8.21
C VAL A 106 -16.76 14.37 -7.46
N ASP A 107 -17.40 15.49 -7.75
CA ASP A 107 -17.18 16.75 -7.06
C ASP A 107 -17.87 16.77 -5.67
N ASN A 108 -17.70 17.88 -4.95
CA ASN A 108 -18.24 18.08 -3.60
C ASN A 108 -19.78 18.26 -3.58
N ASN A 109 -20.41 18.47 -4.73
CA ASN A 109 -21.86 18.52 -4.89
C ASN A 109 -22.44 17.13 -5.22
N GLY A 110 -21.59 16.13 -5.43
CA GLY A 110 -21.98 14.79 -5.85
C GLY A 110 -22.16 14.65 -7.37
N GLU A 111 -21.70 15.61 -8.16
CA GLU A 111 -21.76 15.57 -9.62
C GLU A 111 -20.54 14.82 -10.18
N ILE A 112 -20.77 13.93 -11.16
CA ILE A 112 -19.70 13.27 -11.89
C ILE A 112 -19.09 14.29 -12.86
N VAL A 113 -17.81 14.62 -12.67
CA VAL A 113 -17.08 15.57 -13.51
C VAL A 113 -16.20 14.88 -14.57
N ALA A 114 -15.87 13.61 -14.36
CA ALA A 114 -15.15 12.76 -15.30
C ALA A 114 -15.52 11.30 -15.04
N SER A 115 -15.53 10.47 -16.08
CA SER A 115 -15.68 9.02 -15.95
C SER A 115 -15.13 8.30 -17.16
N ASP A 116 -14.69 7.07 -16.95
CA ASP A 116 -14.41 6.07 -17.97
C ASP A 116 -15.16 4.80 -17.54
N ILE A 117 -16.05 4.33 -18.42
CA ILE A 117 -17.03 3.26 -18.16
C ILE A 117 -17.08 2.25 -19.32
N GLU A 118 -16.00 2.24 -20.09
CA GLU A 118 -15.82 1.35 -21.21
C GLU A 118 -15.54 -0.06 -20.68
N ASP A 119 -16.02 -1.10 -21.39
CA ASP A 119 -15.84 -2.51 -21.02
C ASP A 119 -14.36 -2.96 -21.14
N ASP A 120 -13.47 -2.40 -20.32
CA ASP A 120 -12.05 -2.71 -20.23
C ASP A 120 -11.51 -2.57 -18.80
N ASN A 121 -10.26 -3.00 -18.59
CA ASN A 121 -9.63 -3.02 -17.27
C ASN A 121 -8.65 -1.86 -17.04
N THR A 122 -8.71 -0.81 -17.85
CA THR A 122 -7.79 0.33 -17.84
C THR A 122 -8.54 1.64 -18.07
N PRO A 123 -9.39 2.07 -17.12
CA PRO A 123 -10.08 3.34 -17.23
C PRO A 123 -9.10 4.52 -17.09
N ILE A 124 -9.19 5.51 -17.98
CA ILE A 124 -8.32 6.70 -18.02
C ILE A 124 -9.13 8.00 -18.17
N PRO A 125 -9.93 8.41 -17.17
CA PRO A 125 -10.61 9.69 -17.25
C PRO A 125 -9.66 10.86 -17.00
N ASP A 126 -9.79 11.89 -17.84
CA ASP A 126 -9.13 13.20 -17.69
C ASP A 126 -10.13 14.31 -17.41
N PHE A 127 -9.70 15.32 -16.65
CA PHE A 127 -10.51 16.52 -16.38
C PHE A 127 -9.67 17.69 -15.87
N THR A 128 -10.28 18.87 -15.80
CA THR A 128 -9.71 20.05 -15.13
C THR A 128 -10.57 20.40 -13.91
N ALA A 129 -9.95 20.49 -12.73
CA ALA A 129 -10.68 20.78 -11.50
C ALA A 129 -11.27 22.20 -11.53
N ALA A 130 -12.59 22.32 -11.39
CA ALA A 130 -13.30 23.60 -11.49
C ALA A 130 -13.11 24.51 -10.26
N TYR A 131 -12.77 23.90 -9.12
CA TYR A 131 -12.51 24.56 -7.85
C TYR A 131 -11.41 23.83 -7.06
N THR A 132 -10.80 24.53 -6.10
CA THR A 132 -9.86 23.93 -5.15
C THR A 132 -10.66 23.34 -4.01
N GLY A 133 -10.46 22.06 -3.73
CA GLY A 133 -11.15 21.38 -2.66
C GLY A 133 -11.22 19.87 -2.88
N ARG A 134 -12.01 19.22 -2.05
CA ARG A 134 -12.24 17.79 -2.09
C ARG A 134 -12.99 17.33 -3.34
N TYR A 135 -12.48 16.25 -3.93
CA TYR A 135 -13.13 15.39 -4.92
C TYR A 135 -13.08 13.95 -4.41
N SER A 136 -14.03 13.13 -4.84
CA SER A 136 -14.10 11.71 -4.52
C SER A 136 -13.87 10.92 -5.80
N ILE A 137 -12.73 10.24 -5.87
CA ILE A 137 -12.42 9.28 -6.93
C ILE A 137 -13.07 7.96 -6.55
N ARG A 138 -13.89 7.39 -7.43
CA ARG A 138 -14.55 6.11 -7.20
C ARG A 138 -14.13 5.12 -8.25
N MET A 139 -13.80 3.92 -7.81
CA MET A 139 -13.42 2.82 -8.67
C MET A 139 -14.35 1.64 -8.40
N GLN A 140 -14.88 1.04 -9.46
CA GLN A 140 -15.85 -0.04 -9.37
C GLN A 140 -15.40 -1.23 -10.21
N LEU A 141 -15.20 -2.38 -9.57
CA LEU A 141 -14.90 -3.62 -10.27
C LEU A 141 -16.21 -4.17 -10.84
N ILE A 142 -16.43 -4.04 -12.15
CA ILE A 142 -17.67 -4.48 -12.80
C ILE A 142 -17.66 -5.98 -13.02
N SER A 143 -16.53 -6.51 -13.51
CA SER A 143 -16.36 -7.95 -13.71
C SER A 143 -14.92 -8.41 -13.61
N GLY A 144 -14.74 -9.66 -13.20
CA GLY A 144 -13.44 -10.32 -13.09
C GLY A 144 -13.57 -11.84 -13.23
N GLN A 145 -12.43 -12.51 -13.41
CA GLN A 145 -12.31 -13.97 -13.47
C GLN A 145 -12.40 -14.59 -12.07
N ALA A 146 -12.01 -13.84 -11.05
CA ALA A 146 -12.14 -14.15 -9.64
C ALA A 146 -13.26 -13.31 -8.98
N PRO A 147 -13.83 -13.77 -7.84
CA PRO A 147 -14.84 -12.99 -7.10
C PRO A 147 -14.26 -11.72 -6.44
N THR A 148 -12.94 -11.67 -6.27
CA THR A 148 -12.17 -10.57 -5.69
C THR A 148 -10.90 -10.38 -6.49
N SER A 149 -10.49 -9.13 -6.72
CA SER A 149 -9.23 -8.78 -7.36
C SER A 149 -8.58 -7.62 -6.63
N PHE A 150 -7.27 -7.47 -6.81
CA PHE A 150 -6.58 -6.24 -6.47
C PHE A 150 -6.74 -5.21 -7.60
N VAL A 151 -7.09 -3.98 -7.21
CA VAL A 151 -7.21 -2.83 -8.10
C VAL A 151 -6.25 -1.74 -7.66
N SER A 152 -5.70 -1.01 -8.62
CA SER A 152 -4.74 0.08 -8.40
C SER A 152 -5.15 1.31 -9.18
N LEU A 153 -4.70 2.47 -8.70
CA LEU A 153 -5.01 3.79 -9.20
C LEU A 153 -3.75 4.65 -9.18
N ALA A 154 -3.41 5.26 -10.30
CA ALA A 154 -2.44 6.37 -10.34
C ALA A 154 -3.17 7.70 -10.58
N LEU A 155 -2.74 8.73 -9.85
CA LEU A 155 -3.18 10.12 -10.02
C LEU A 155 -2.05 10.96 -10.61
N LEU A 156 -2.29 11.49 -11.81
CA LEU A 156 -1.36 12.36 -12.51
C LEU A 156 -1.93 13.77 -12.68
N THR A 157 -1.04 14.75 -12.76
CA THR A 157 -1.35 16.17 -12.87
C THR A 157 -0.30 16.90 -13.72
N THR A 158 -0.66 18.03 -14.31
CA THR A 158 0.26 18.84 -15.15
C THR A 158 1.40 19.51 -14.38
N SER A 159 1.25 19.67 -13.07
CA SER A 159 2.27 20.20 -12.15
C SER A 159 3.00 19.13 -11.34
N GLY A 160 2.85 17.85 -11.70
CA GLY A 160 3.39 16.73 -10.96
C GLY A 160 4.88 16.51 -11.22
N GLU A 161 5.42 15.43 -10.67
CA GLU A 161 6.81 15.03 -10.84
C GLU A 161 6.92 13.62 -11.44
N SER A 162 8.00 13.39 -12.18
CA SER A 162 8.28 12.07 -12.75
C SER A 162 8.84 11.14 -11.66
N ILE A 163 8.28 9.93 -11.58
CA ILE A 163 8.87 8.81 -10.85
C ILE A 163 9.49 7.91 -11.92
N THR A 164 10.77 7.60 -11.78
CA THR A 164 11.45 6.75 -12.77
C THR A 164 11.14 5.28 -12.56
N GLU A 165 11.20 4.46 -13.62
CA GLU A 165 11.05 3.00 -13.51
C GLU A 165 12.09 2.37 -12.58
N GLU A 166 13.33 2.90 -12.56
CA GLU A 166 14.37 2.42 -11.64
C GLU A 166 14.02 2.71 -10.18
N GLU A 167 13.56 3.93 -9.89
CA GLU A 167 13.14 4.35 -8.55
C GLU A 167 11.95 3.50 -8.08
N PHE A 168 10.90 3.40 -8.90
CA PHE A 168 9.73 2.61 -8.56
C PHE A 168 10.05 1.12 -8.38
N GLY A 169 10.85 0.53 -9.27
CA GLY A 169 11.21 -0.89 -9.17
C GLY A 169 11.95 -1.25 -7.88
N LYS A 170 12.84 -0.37 -7.40
CA LYS A 170 13.53 -0.55 -6.11
C LYS A 170 12.54 -0.47 -4.94
N ILE A 171 11.72 0.58 -4.89
CA ILE A 171 10.80 0.83 -3.77
C ILE A 171 9.71 -0.24 -3.73
N SER A 172 9.10 -0.56 -4.87
CA SER A 172 8.12 -1.63 -5.01
C SER A 172 8.69 -2.96 -4.50
N THR A 173 9.94 -3.29 -4.85
CA THR A 173 10.60 -4.50 -4.35
C THR A 173 10.73 -4.48 -2.83
N ALA A 174 11.31 -3.43 -2.25
CA ALA A 174 11.50 -3.32 -0.80
C ALA A 174 10.17 -3.30 -0.04
N PHE A 175 9.17 -2.62 -0.58
CA PHE A 175 7.81 -2.55 -0.05
C PHE A 175 7.15 -3.95 0.06
N PHE A 176 7.18 -4.72 -1.03
CA PHE A 176 6.57 -6.04 -1.05
C PHE A 176 7.37 -7.07 -0.23
N GLU A 177 8.71 -6.98 -0.20
CA GLU A 177 9.55 -7.80 0.68
C GLU A 177 9.29 -7.51 2.17
N GLY A 178 9.02 -6.24 2.52
CA GLY A 178 8.60 -5.86 3.88
C GLY A 178 7.27 -6.50 4.28
N GLY A 179 6.27 -6.45 3.40
CA GLY A 179 4.97 -7.09 3.62
C GLY A 179 5.08 -8.61 3.74
N GLU A 180 5.90 -9.26 2.90
CA GLU A 180 6.19 -10.69 2.99
C GLU A 180 6.89 -11.04 4.31
N THR A 181 7.85 -10.22 4.74
CA THR A 181 8.53 -10.42 6.03
C THR A 181 7.54 -10.36 7.18
N LEU A 182 6.64 -9.38 7.19
CA LEU A 182 5.57 -9.26 8.19
C LEU A 182 4.63 -10.47 8.17
N HIS A 183 4.23 -10.95 6.99
CA HIS A 183 3.42 -12.17 6.84
C HIS A 183 4.13 -13.42 7.40
N GLN A 184 5.45 -13.53 7.23
CA GLN A 184 6.22 -14.68 7.72
C GLN A 184 6.42 -14.66 9.25
N VAL A 185 6.59 -13.48 9.85
CA VAL A 185 6.81 -13.36 11.31
C VAL A 185 5.50 -13.33 12.11
N SER A 186 4.42 -12.83 11.51
CA SER A 186 3.10 -12.71 12.13
C SER A 186 2.13 -13.67 11.45
N SER A 187 1.84 -14.79 12.11
CA SER A 187 1.00 -15.85 11.53
C SER A 187 -0.41 -15.35 11.23
N GLY A 188 -0.82 -15.39 9.97
CA GLY A 188 -2.19 -15.06 9.56
C GLY A 188 -2.38 -13.64 9.03
N VAL A 189 -1.34 -12.80 9.10
CA VAL A 189 -1.42 -11.44 8.56
C VAL A 189 -1.63 -11.48 7.05
N LYS A 190 -2.60 -10.71 6.57
CA LYS A 190 -2.96 -10.52 5.17
C LYS A 190 -3.08 -9.02 4.87
N TRP A 191 -3.20 -8.68 3.60
CA TRP A 191 -3.56 -7.32 3.22
C TRP A 191 -4.92 -6.93 3.76
N HIS A 192 -5.03 -5.67 4.17
CA HIS A 192 -6.28 -5.12 4.64
C HIS A 192 -7.33 -5.14 3.51
N ASP A 193 -8.48 -5.76 3.78
CA ASP A 193 -9.49 -6.10 2.77
C ASP A 193 -10.91 -5.66 3.16
N LEU A 194 -11.05 -4.74 4.13
CA LEU A 194 -12.38 -4.22 4.47
C LEU A 194 -12.97 -3.43 3.31
N THR A 195 -14.28 -3.57 3.15
CA THR A 195 -15.03 -2.87 2.11
C THR A 195 -14.79 -1.36 2.20
N ASN A 196 -14.53 -0.75 1.04
CA ASN A 196 -14.29 0.68 0.91
C ASN A 196 -13.08 1.15 1.74
N GLN A 197 -12.01 0.35 1.82
CA GLN A 197 -10.73 0.72 2.45
C GLN A 197 -9.56 0.44 1.50
N TRP A 198 -8.62 1.37 1.48
CA TRP A 198 -7.36 1.24 0.74
C TRP A 198 -6.32 0.55 1.62
N CYS A 199 -5.47 -0.28 1.03
CA CYS A 199 -4.42 -1.01 1.76
C CYS A 199 -3.01 -0.79 1.21
N LEU A 200 -2.90 -0.16 0.03
CA LEU A 200 -1.66 0.34 -0.54
C LEU A 200 -1.83 1.81 -0.87
N LEU A 201 -0.86 2.64 -0.51
CA LEU A 201 -0.82 4.06 -0.83
C LEU A 201 0.60 4.41 -1.30
N GLY A 202 0.72 5.33 -2.24
CA GLY A 202 2.01 5.87 -2.67
C GLY A 202 1.94 7.39 -2.71
N ALA A 203 2.93 8.02 -2.08
CA ALA A 203 3.00 9.47 -1.98
C ALA A 203 4.36 10.03 -2.38
N SER A 204 4.37 11.15 -3.10
CA SER A 204 5.58 11.91 -3.44
C SER A 204 5.72 13.12 -2.53
N LEU A 205 6.68 13.09 -1.61
CA LEU A 205 6.84 14.07 -0.54
C LEU A 205 8.22 14.74 -0.57
N ASN A 206 8.27 16.05 -0.37
CA ASN A 206 9.51 16.79 -0.15
C ASN A 206 10.03 16.61 1.29
N ASP A 207 11.28 16.99 1.55
CA ASP A 207 11.87 17.06 2.89
C ASP A 207 10.98 17.87 3.85
N GLY A 208 10.61 17.25 4.97
CA GLY A 208 9.72 17.81 5.99
C GLY A 208 8.24 17.89 5.62
N GLN A 209 7.82 17.34 4.47
CA GLN A 209 6.42 17.30 4.05
C GLN A 209 5.71 16.06 4.62
N SER A 210 4.44 16.23 4.97
CA SER A 210 3.54 15.16 5.38
C SER A 210 2.35 15.05 4.45
N TRP A 211 1.78 13.85 4.37
CA TRP A 211 0.47 13.59 3.77
C TRP A 211 -0.37 12.75 4.74
N SER A 212 -1.68 12.99 4.77
CA SER A 212 -2.63 12.29 5.63
C SER A 212 -3.79 11.68 4.85
N MET A 213 -4.26 10.52 5.31
CA MET A 213 -5.52 9.90 4.92
C MET A 213 -6.46 9.84 6.13
N GLU A 214 -7.63 10.45 5.99
CA GLU A 214 -8.68 10.43 7.01
C GLU A 214 -9.64 9.24 6.81
N ASN A 215 -10.44 8.95 7.83
CA ASN A 215 -11.52 7.94 7.79
C ASN A 215 -11.08 6.50 7.54
N LEU A 216 -9.79 6.20 7.78
CA LEU A 216 -9.26 4.84 7.74
C LEU A 216 -9.96 3.99 8.79
N HIS A 217 -10.41 2.81 8.39
CA HIS A 217 -11.15 1.88 9.21
C HIS A 217 -10.47 0.53 9.18
N LEU A 218 -9.86 0.17 10.30
CA LEU A 218 -9.06 -1.04 10.39
C LEU A 218 -9.89 -2.27 10.75
N GLY A 219 -11.05 -2.11 11.41
CA GLY A 219 -11.86 -3.23 11.90
C GLY A 219 -11.46 -3.64 13.31
N ASP A 220 -11.84 -4.83 13.74
CA ASP A 220 -11.40 -5.41 15.01
C ASP A 220 -10.14 -6.24 14.76
N GLY A 221 -9.16 -6.18 15.66
CA GLY A 221 -8.02 -7.10 15.64
C GLY A 221 -6.67 -6.40 15.54
N GLU A 222 -5.65 -7.18 15.20
CA GLU A 222 -4.27 -6.73 15.08
C GLU A 222 -3.97 -6.25 13.66
N HIS A 223 -3.29 -5.09 13.57
CA HIS A 223 -2.98 -4.41 12.32
C HIS A 223 -1.52 -3.98 12.31
N TYR A 224 -0.95 -4.01 11.11
CA TYR A 224 0.40 -3.54 10.85
C TYR A 224 0.35 -2.48 9.76
N LEU A 225 0.98 -1.34 10.00
CA LEU A 225 1.17 -0.30 9.01
C LEU A 225 2.66 -0.09 8.82
N TYR A 226 3.13 -0.09 7.59
CA TYR A 226 4.54 0.09 7.30
C TYR A 226 4.76 0.92 6.05
N ALA A 227 5.96 1.45 5.88
CA ALA A 227 6.32 2.19 4.68
C ALA A 227 7.70 1.81 4.13
N SER A 228 7.94 2.18 2.87
CA SER A 228 9.25 2.11 2.22
C SER A 228 9.44 3.36 1.37
N GLY A 229 10.58 4.04 1.53
CA GLY A 229 10.95 5.22 0.76
C GLY A 229 11.90 4.95 -0.40
N SER A 230 12.02 5.94 -1.29
CA SER A 230 13.07 5.98 -2.31
C SER A 230 14.46 6.21 -1.70
N ASP A 231 15.51 5.95 -2.49
CA ASP A 231 16.93 6.16 -2.13
C ASP A 231 17.24 7.59 -1.61
N ASN A 232 16.34 8.55 -1.82
CA ASN A 232 16.48 9.92 -1.32
C ASN A 232 15.99 10.08 0.14
N SER A 233 15.23 9.13 0.67
CA SER A 233 14.63 9.19 2.01
C SER A 233 15.64 8.68 3.04
N ASP A 234 15.94 9.52 4.03
CA ASP A 234 16.81 9.15 5.15
C ASP A 234 16.00 8.87 6.44
N ASN A 235 14.81 9.47 6.57
CA ASN A 235 13.92 9.27 7.70
C ASN A 235 12.44 9.44 7.29
N ILE A 236 11.62 8.42 7.55
CA ILE A 236 10.18 8.42 7.33
C ILE A 236 9.49 8.14 8.67
N ASP A 237 8.60 9.03 9.07
CA ASP A 237 7.80 8.83 10.27
C ASP A 237 6.37 8.42 9.88
N LEU A 238 5.77 7.51 10.63
CA LEU A 238 4.37 7.13 10.53
C LEU A 238 3.63 7.50 11.81
N SER A 239 2.42 8.02 11.69
CA SER A 239 1.55 8.20 12.86
C SER A 239 0.11 7.87 12.54
N LEU A 240 -0.58 7.31 13.53
CA LEU A 240 -1.98 6.95 13.44
C LEU A 240 -2.73 7.57 14.62
N LYS A 241 -3.68 8.45 14.32
CA LYS A 241 -4.51 9.13 15.33
C LYS A 241 -5.96 8.73 15.19
N ASN A 242 -6.67 8.56 16.30
CA ASN A 242 -8.12 8.37 16.24
C ASN A 242 -8.86 9.70 16.00
N VAL A 243 -10.19 9.65 15.84
CA VAL A 243 -11.05 10.84 15.63
C VAL A 243 -10.99 11.89 16.74
N ASP A 244 -10.58 11.52 17.95
CA ASP A 244 -10.40 12.43 19.07
C ASP A 244 -9.02 13.12 19.05
N GLY A 245 -8.18 12.82 18.05
CA GLY A 245 -6.82 13.31 17.90
C GLY A 245 -5.81 12.63 18.82
N ILE A 246 -6.18 11.49 19.43
CA ILE A 246 -5.29 10.71 20.29
C ILE A 246 -4.43 9.81 19.40
N ILE A 247 -3.11 9.86 19.60
CA ILE A 247 -2.16 8.98 18.91
C ILE A 247 -2.38 7.55 19.42
N SER A 248 -2.77 6.65 18.50
CA SER A 248 -2.97 5.23 18.77
C SER A 248 -1.71 4.41 18.47
N ALA A 249 -0.95 4.80 17.44
CA ALA A 249 0.35 4.22 17.09
C ALA A 249 1.23 5.29 16.43
N VAL A 250 2.55 5.15 16.56
CA VAL A 250 3.53 6.06 15.97
C VAL A 250 4.87 5.34 15.79
N ASP A 251 5.55 5.64 14.70
CA ASP A 251 6.97 5.37 14.48
C ASP A 251 7.68 6.70 14.14
N GLU A 252 8.68 7.06 14.94
CA GLU A 252 9.52 8.26 14.84
C GLU A 252 11.01 7.87 14.91
N GLU A 253 11.34 6.58 14.78
CA GLU A 253 12.74 6.14 14.76
C GLU A 253 13.42 6.63 13.47
N PRO A 254 14.69 7.09 13.53
CA PRO A 254 15.39 7.53 12.33
C PRO A 254 15.70 6.39 11.34
N ASP A 255 14.75 6.06 10.48
CA ASP A 255 14.87 5.00 9.47
C ASP A 255 14.00 5.23 8.22
N GLU A 256 14.25 4.41 7.19
CA GLU A 256 13.56 4.49 5.89
C GLU A 256 12.45 3.43 5.73
N PHE A 257 12.19 2.64 6.78
CA PHE A 257 11.27 1.49 6.81
C PHE A 257 10.46 1.45 8.12
N PRO A 258 9.69 2.50 8.45
CA PRO A 258 8.93 2.54 9.71
C PRO A 258 7.85 1.47 9.73
N ILE A 259 7.58 0.92 10.90
CA ILE A 259 6.55 -0.11 11.14
C ILE A 259 5.79 0.20 12.44
N MET A 260 4.48 0.26 12.34
CA MET A 260 3.56 0.39 13.47
C MET A 260 2.72 -0.87 13.64
N GLU A 261 2.53 -1.29 14.89
CA GLU A 261 1.59 -2.34 15.29
C GLU A 261 0.46 -1.71 16.12
N LEU A 262 -0.78 -2.09 15.85
CA LEU A 262 -1.95 -1.62 16.58
C LEU A 262 -2.98 -2.74 16.73
N ASN A 263 -3.54 -2.87 17.94
CA ASN A 263 -4.79 -3.59 18.13
C ASN A 263 -5.96 -2.60 18.12
N SER A 264 -6.85 -2.71 17.13
CA SER A 264 -7.94 -1.75 16.90
C SER A 264 -9.32 -2.38 17.11
N SER A 265 -10.34 -1.51 17.20
CA SER A 265 -11.74 -1.92 17.26
C SER A 265 -12.53 -1.40 16.05
N ASN A 266 -13.53 -2.16 15.62
CA ASN A 266 -14.38 -1.94 14.44
C ASN A 266 -15.32 -0.72 14.58
N SER A 267 -15.16 0.10 15.60
CA SER A 267 -15.88 1.37 15.74
C SER A 267 -14.97 2.59 15.57
N GLU A 268 -13.66 2.39 15.60
CA GLU A 268 -12.69 3.46 15.50
C GLU A 268 -12.42 3.83 14.04
N ARG A 269 -12.18 5.13 13.83
CA ARG A 269 -11.68 5.69 12.57
C ARG A 269 -10.37 6.39 12.87
N TYR A 270 -9.46 6.30 11.93
CA TYR A 270 -8.12 6.83 12.07
C TYR A 270 -7.78 7.85 10.98
N GLU A 271 -6.89 8.77 11.34
CA GLU A 271 -6.06 9.54 10.44
C GLU A 271 -4.68 8.88 10.41
N LEU A 272 -4.28 8.38 9.24
CA LEU A 272 -2.92 7.92 8.96
C LEU A 272 -2.14 9.08 8.38
N THR A 273 -1.00 9.42 8.99
CA THR A 273 -0.06 10.42 8.48
C THR A 273 1.29 9.76 8.20
N VAL A 274 1.86 10.04 7.03
CA VAL A 274 3.25 9.76 6.69
C VAL A 274 4.02 11.08 6.57
N THR A 275 5.26 11.12 7.04
CA THR A 275 6.13 12.29 6.92
C THR A 275 7.47 11.89 6.36
N ASN A 276 7.92 12.57 5.31
CA ASN A 276 9.30 12.47 4.83
C ASN A 276 10.20 13.39 5.68
N THR A 277 10.49 12.96 6.91
CA THR A 277 11.11 13.80 7.94
C THR A 277 12.53 14.26 7.57
N LYS A 278 13.28 13.43 6.84
CA LYS A 278 14.59 13.80 6.33
C LYS A 278 14.87 13.13 5.00
N SER A 279 15.28 13.92 4.01
CA SER A 279 15.67 13.42 2.69
C SER A 279 16.66 14.34 1.97
N ASN A 280 17.34 13.79 0.97
CA ASN A 280 18.26 14.54 0.10
C ASN A 280 17.57 15.12 -1.16
N GLY A 281 16.25 15.09 -1.18
CA GLY A 281 15.42 15.50 -2.29
C GLY A 281 13.98 15.09 -2.05
N ARG A 282 13.18 15.12 -3.11
CA ARG A 282 11.85 14.53 -3.07
C ARG A 282 11.96 13.00 -3.00
N SER A 283 11.05 12.40 -2.26
CA SER A 283 10.97 10.95 -2.08
C SER A 283 9.60 10.43 -2.48
N PHE A 284 9.58 9.36 -3.26
CA PHE A 284 8.39 8.51 -3.36
C PHE A 284 8.37 7.52 -2.20
N ILE A 285 7.22 7.41 -1.53
CA ILE A 285 7.03 6.56 -0.35
C ILE A 285 5.80 5.68 -0.58
N MET A 286 5.96 4.37 -0.46
CA MET A 286 4.85 3.41 -0.47
C MET A 286 4.49 3.02 0.96
N ILE A 287 3.19 2.88 1.23
CA ILE A 287 2.62 2.60 2.55
C ILE A 287 1.68 1.41 2.41
N GLY A 288 1.78 0.46 3.33
CA GLY A 288 1.05 -0.80 3.32
C GLY A 288 0.28 -0.97 4.62
N ILE A 289 -0.93 -1.51 4.51
CA ILE A 289 -1.80 -1.80 5.65
C ILE A 289 -2.15 -3.29 5.62
N LEU A 290 -1.79 -3.97 6.70
CA LEU A 290 -2.02 -5.39 6.91
C LEU A 290 -2.91 -5.61 8.13
N THR A 291 -3.65 -6.72 8.13
CA THR A 291 -4.55 -7.15 9.21
C THR A 291 -4.39 -8.64 9.47
N GLU A 292 -4.56 -9.08 10.71
CA GLU A 292 -4.73 -10.50 11.07
C GLU A 292 -6.17 -10.99 10.85
#